data_AF-A0A1W1BFD5-F1
#
_entry.id   AF-A0A1W1BFD5-F1
#
_cell.length_a   1.000
_cell.length_b   1.000
_cell.length_c   1.000
_cell.angle_alpha   90.00
_cell.angle_beta   90.00
_cell.angle_gamma   90.00
#
_symmetry.space_group_name_H-M   'P 1'
#
loop_
_entity.id
_entity.type
_entity.pdbx_description
1 polymer ?
#
loop_
_entity_poly.entity_id
_entity_poly.type
_entity_poly.pdbx_seq_one_letter_code
_entity_poly.pdbx_strand_id
1 'polypeptide(L)'
;MKTLMIKTHEAWLEMLMAGFMSKTQNKQVLFDFSDILFRHFTWLENELIALDVTYNYDRDTIPIKVERLSDLLNNIVKRLDVIDLQLLSSPDKELDARIASDIHYMREVLKNMNDEVVTAFSMERVFPGISLTQEATDALTLFLFEETYKEYELIMIYNYLKAHSNDAYMNRIFQILIDESFFHLKSFGDMGAKMGILAVPRVVMKELYQVEDVVQFLKDGIDEELAAKEECKRLAEAVAKDSSELAKFFDFINHQENYHIALMKDALKHFTGEANG
;
A
#
# COMPACT_ATOMS: atom_id res chain seq x y z
N MET A 1 -17.21 7.93 13.11
CA MET A 1 -16.07 7.02 13.30
C MET A 1 -15.94 5.98 12.20
N LYS A 2 -16.85 5.01 12.01
CA LYS A 2 -16.73 4.02 10.89
C LYS A 2 -16.62 4.69 9.51
N THR A 3 -17.53 5.62 9.22
CA THR A 3 -17.50 6.39 7.96
C THR A 3 -16.22 7.21 7.82
N LEU A 4 -15.73 7.78 8.92
CA LEU A 4 -14.50 8.57 8.93
C LEU A 4 -13.29 7.70 8.55
N MET A 5 -13.13 6.53 9.18
CA MET A 5 -12.09 5.56 8.85
C MET A 5 -12.17 5.11 7.37
N ILE A 6 -13.37 4.79 6.85
CA ILE A 6 -13.55 4.43 5.43
C ILE A 6 -13.14 5.58 4.50
N LYS A 7 -13.56 6.81 4.79
CA LYS A 7 -13.19 7.98 3.96
C LYS A 7 -11.70 8.31 4.04
N THR A 8 -11.06 8.12 5.18
CA THR A 8 -9.61 8.25 5.32
C THR A 8 -8.87 7.18 4.52
N HIS A 9 -9.35 5.92 4.52
CA HIS A 9 -8.79 4.85 3.69
C HIS A 9 -8.91 5.18 2.19
N GLU A 10 -10.09 5.61 1.74
CA GLU A 10 -10.30 6.01 0.35
C GLU A 10 -9.39 7.19 -0.06
N ALA A 11 -9.23 8.19 0.81
CA ALA A 11 -8.35 9.33 0.57
C ALA A 11 -6.87 8.92 0.53
N TRP A 12 -6.43 8.02 1.41
CA TRP A 12 -5.08 7.46 1.40
C TRP A 12 -4.78 6.79 0.06
N LEU A 13 -5.64 5.88 -0.39
CA LEU A 13 -5.45 5.19 -1.67
C LEU A 13 -5.50 6.15 -2.86
N GLU A 14 -6.43 7.10 -2.90
CA GLU A 14 -6.49 8.08 -4.00
C GLU A 14 -5.24 8.97 -4.06
N MET A 15 -4.71 9.38 -2.89
CA MET A 15 -3.46 10.12 -2.78
C MET A 15 -2.25 9.29 -3.25
N LEU A 16 -2.18 8.03 -2.84
CA LEU A 16 -1.11 7.11 -3.26
C LEU A 16 -1.13 6.92 -4.79
N MET A 17 -2.31 6.73 -5.37
CA MET A 17 -2.48 6.58 -6.82
C MET A 17 -2.09 7.86 -7.56
N ALA A 18 -2.42 9.04 -7.04
CA ALA A 18 -1.95 10.31 -7.60
C ALA A 18 -0.41 10.40 -7.59
N GLY A 19 0.23 9.92 -6.52
CA GLY A 19 1.69 9.83 -6.42
C GLY A 19 2.30 8.96 -7.52
N PHE A 20 1.70 7.80 -7.84
CA PHE A 20 2.13 6.96 -8.95
C PHE A 20 2.00 7.63 -10.32
N MET A 21 0.96 8.45 -10.51
CA MET A 21 0.70 9.11 -11.80
C MET A 21 1.61 10.29 -12.10
N SER A 22 2.04 11.01 -11.07
CA SER A 22 2.90 12.18 -11.24
C SER A 22 4.29 11.78 -11.75
N LYS A 23 4.91 12.66 -12.56
CA LYS A 23 6.28 12.52 -13.08
C LYS A 23 7.18 13.69 -12.68
N THR A 24 6.68 14.58 -11.83
CA THR A 24 7.36 15.81 -11.38
C THR A 24 7.65 15.78 -9.88
N GLN A 25 8.06 16.92 -9.30
CA GLN A 25 8.21 17.04 -7.85
C GLN A 25 6.90 16.76 -7.07
N ASN A 26 5.72 16.82 -7.70
CA ASN A 26 4.46 16.49 -7.05
C ASN A 26 4.47 15.06 -6.50
N LYS A 27 5.15 14.11 -7.17
CA LYS A 27 5.23 12.70 -6.77
C LYS A 27 5.62 12.50 -5.30
N GLN A 28 6.73 13.09 -4.88
CA GLN A 28 7.22 12.89 -3.52
C GLN A 28 6.24 13.48 -2.49
N VAL A 29 5.70 14.66 -2.76
CA VAL A 29 4.74 15.32 -1.87
C VAL A 29 3.46 14.49 -1.73
N LEU A 30 2.97 13.92 -2.83
CA LEU A 30 1.79 13.04 -2.82
C LEU A 30 2.06 11.75 -2.04
N PHE A 31 3.24 11.15 -2.17
CA PHE A 31 3.62 10.00 -1.34
C PHE A 31 3.74 10.34 0.14
N ASP A 32 4.35 11.48 0.48
CA ASP A 32 4.47 11.93 1.86
C ASP A 32 3.08 12.15 2.49
N PHE A 33 2.15 12.76 1.73
CA PHE A 33 0.76 12.94 2.16
C PHE A 33 -0.01 11.63 2.27
N SER A 34 0.21 10.69 1.36
CA SER A 34 -0.33 9.33 1.46
C SER A 34 0.13 8.66 2.75
N ASP A 35 1.41 8.76 3.09
CA ASP A 35 1.96 8.14 4.31
C ASP A 35 1.38 8.79 5.59
N ILE A 36 1.11 10.11 5.57
CA ILE A 36 0.39 10.79 6.66
C ILE A 36 -1.05 10.24 6.78
N LEU A 37 -1.77 10.13 5.66
CA LEU A 37 -3.15 9.62 5.67
C LEU A 37 -3.22 8.16 6.16
N PHE A 38 -2.24 7.32 5.81
CA PHE A 38 -2.15 5.96 6.34
C PHE A 38 -1.97 5.96 7.87
N ARG A 39 -1.11 6.84 8.42
CA ARG A 39 -0.96 6.96 9.88
C ARG A 39 -2.25 7.41 10.56
N HIS A 40 -3.00 8.35 9.96
CA HIS A 40 -4.31 8.76 10.48
C HIS A 40 -5.32 7.62 10.41
N PHE A 41 -5.32 6.86 9.32
CA PHE A 41 -6.13 5.66 9.17
C PHE A 41 -5.85 4.65 10.30
N THR A 42 -4.59 4.31 10.54
CA THR A 42 -4.18 3.41 11.64
C THR A 42 -4.61 3.93 13.01
N TRP A 43 -4.54 5.24 13.24
CA TRP A 43 -5.01 5.81 14.51
C TRP A 43 -6.52 5.64 14.69
N LEU A 44 -7.31 5.95 13.66
CA LEU A 44 -8.77 5.83 13.69
C LEU A 44 -9.21 4.38 13.96
N GLU A 45 -8.46 3.39 13.49
CA GLU A 45 -8.71 1.98 13.84
C GLU A 45 -8.51 1.69 15.33
N ASN A 46 -7.42 2.18 15.91
CA ASN A 46 -7.17 2.03 17.35
C ASN A 46 -8.27 2.71 18.19
N GLU A 47 -8.78 3.85 17.73
CA GLU A 47 -9.91 4.52 18.38
C GLU A 47 -11.20 3.70 18.28
N LEU A 48 -11.50 3.13 17.11
CA LEU A 48 -12.65 2.22 16.95
C LEU A 48 -12.55 1.00 17.89
N ILE A 49 -11.35 0.43 18.04
CA ILE A 49 -11.09 -0.67 18.99
C ILE A 49 -11.31 -0.22 20.43
N ALA A 50 -10.76 0.94 20.82
CA ALA A 50 -10.92 1.49 22.17
C ALA A 50 -12.39 1.78 22.53
N LEU A 51 -13.22 2.09 21.53
CA LEU A 51 -14.65 2.33 21.67
C LEU A 51 -15.51 1.03 21.56
N ASP A 52 -14.89 -0.14 21.43
CA ASP A 52 -15.56 -1.44 21.20
C ASP A 52 -16.46 -1.42 19.95
N VAL A 53 -16.02 -0.72 18.90
CA VAL A 53 -16.74 -0.56 17.65
C VAL A 53 -16.14 -1.46 16.57
N THR A 54 -16.90 -2.48 16.16
CA THR A 54 -16.51 -3.37 15.06
C THR A 54 -16.35 -2.63 13.73
N TYR A 55 -15.33 -2.96 12.94
CA TYR A 55 -15.08 -2.36 11.63
C TYR A 55 -14.61 -3.38 10.61
N ASN A 56 -14.56 -2.95 9.35
CA ASN A 56 -14.03 -3.71 8.22
C ASN A 56 -13.34 -2.77 7.23
N TYR A 57 -12.65 -3.33 6.24
CA TYR A 57 -11.98 -2.58 5.18
C TYR A 57 -12.84 -2.38 3.91
N ASP A 58 -14.16 -2.56 4.02
CA ASP A 58 -15.07 -2.28 2.93
C ASP A 58 -15.01 -0.79 2.57
N ARG A 59 -15.05 -0.50 1.26
CA ARG A 59 -14.99 0.87 0.75
C ARG A 59 -15.69 0.99 -0.60
N ASP A 60 -16.01 2.23 -0.96
CA ASP A 60 -16.51 2.54 -2.29
C ASP A 60 -15.40 2.42 -3.35
N THR A 61 -15.80 2.37 -4.63
CA THR A 61 -14.85 2.43 -5.74
C THR A 61 -14.10 3.77 -5.74
N ILE A 62 -12.80 3.72 -6.00
CA ILE A 62 -11.94 4.90 -6.09
C ILE A 62 -11.70 5.20 -7.59
N PRO A 63 -12.33 6.25 -8.16
CA PRO A 63 -12.25 6.54 -9.58
C PRO A 63 -10.94 7.26 -9.92
N ILE A 64 -9.89 6.49 -10.21
CA ILE A 64 -8.56 7.03 -10.50
C ILE A 64 -8.29 7.32 -11.98
N LYS A 65 -9.15 6.86 -12.89
CA LYS A 65 -8.95 7.03 -14.33
C LYS A 65 -9.27 8.46 -14.75
N VAL A 66 -8.23 9.27 -14.95
CA VAL A 66 -8.29 10.67 -15.34
C VAL A 66 -7.29 10.96 -16.46
N GLU A 67 -7.53 12.02 -17.24
CA GLU A 67 -6.59 12.50 -18.27
C GLU A 67 -5.58 13.52 -17.70
N ARG A 68 -6.01 14.29 -16.70
CA ARG A 68 -5.23 15.34 -16.05
C ARG A 68 -5.08 15.05 -14.57
N LEU A 69 -3.88 15.28 -14.04
CA LEU A 69 -3.63 15.09 -12.60
C LEU A 69 -4.52 16.01 -11.76
N SER A 70 -4.77 17.24 -12.22
CA SER A 70 -5.64 18.21 -11.54
C SER A 70 -7.06 17.70 -11.28
N ASP A 71 -7.62 16.85 -12.15
CA ASP A 71 -8.94 16.25 -11.93
C ASP A 71 -8.93 15.35 -10.69
N LEU A 72 -7.88 14.55 -10.53
CA LEU A 72 -7.71 13.67 -9.37
C LEU A 72 -7.40 14.47 -8.10
N LEU A 73 -6.54 15.50 -8.19
CA LEU A 73 -6.23 16.37 -7.05
C LEU A 73 -7.50 17.08 -6.53
N ASN A 74 -8.37 17.53 -7.43
CA ASN A 74 -9.65 18.12 -7.05
C ASN A 74 -10.59 17.11 -6.36
N ASN A 75 -10.57 15.84 -6.76
CA ASN A 75 -11.33 14.79 -6.08
C ASN A 75 -10.78 14.51 -4.69
N ILE A 76 -9.45 14.40 -4.56
CA ILE A 76 -8.78 14.25 -3.26
C ILE A 76 -9.18 15.40 -2.32
N VAL A 77 -9.09 16.65 -2.77
CA VAL A 77 -9.47 17.82 -1.96
C VAL A 77 -10.92 17.72 -1.46
N LYS A 78 -11.86 17.27 -2.30
CA LYS A 78 -13.26 17.07 -1.89
C LYS A 78 -13.40 15.96 -0.84
N ARG A 79 -12.64 14.86 -0.95
CA ARG A 79 -12.63 13.80 0.07
C ARG A 79 -12.06 14.30 1.39
N LEU A 80 -10.97 15.05 1.35
CA LEU A 80 -10.38 15.68 2.52
C LEU A 80 -11.35 16.64 3.21
N ASP A 81 -12.13 17.41 2.44
CA ASP A 81 -13.23 18.24 2.97
C ASP A 81 -14.30 17.43 3.70
N VAL A 82 -14.68 16.27 3.16
CA VAL A 82 -15.64 15.37 3.81
C VAL A 82 -15.08 14.78 5.11
N ILE A 83 -13.79 14.44 5.14
CA ILE A 83 -13.11 13.94 6.34
C ILE A 83 -13.11 15.03 7.42
N ASP A 84 -12.69 16.26 7.08
CA ASP A 84 -12.63 17.40 8.00
C ASP A 84 -13.99 17.69 8.66
N LEU A 85 -15.07 17.64 7.88
CA LEU A 85 -16.43 17.79 8.42
C LEU A 85 -16.83 16.66 9.38
N GLN A 86 -16.37 15.43 9.15
CA GLN A 86 -16.69 14.28 9.99
C GLN A 86 -15.93 14.28 11.32
N LEU A 87 -14.74 14.89 11.38
CA LEU A 87 -13.96 15.03 12.62
C LEU A 87 -14.73 15.78 13.71
N LEU A 88 -15.65 16.68 13.36
CA LEU A 88 -16.49 17.38 14.34
C LEU A 88 -17.25 16.42 15.29
N SER A 89 -17.57 15.22 14.80
CA SER A 89 -18.34 14.20 15.53
C SER A 89 -17.52 13.20 16.35
N SER A 90 -16.19 13.25 16.26
CA SER A 90 -15.29 12.33 16.94
C SER A 90 -15.11 12.68 18.43
N PRO A 91 -14.97 11.69 19.34
CA PRO A 91 -14.76 11.93 20.76
C PRO A 91 -13.32 12.37 21.08
N ASP A 92 -12.31 11.98 20.31
CA ASP A 92 -10.90 12.36 20.54
C ASP A 92 -10.56 13.71 19.89
N LYS A 93 -10.71 14.78 20.69
CA LYS A 93 -10.49 16.16 20.21
C LYS A 93 -9.02 16.50 19.91
N GLU A 94 -8.06 15.78 20.50
CA GLU A 94 -6.65 16.02 20.21
C GLU A 94 -6.27 15.39 18.86
N LEU A 95 -6.73 14.16 18.62
CA LEU A 95 -6.59 13.51 17.33
C LEU A 95 -7.30 14.30 16.23
N ASP A 96 -8.53 14.75 16.47
CA ASP A 96 -9.30 15.55 15.51
C ASP A 96 -8.53 16.80 15.08
N ALA A 97 -7.99 17.54 16.07
CA ALA A 97 -7.22 18.74 15.80
C ALA A 97 -5.96 18.42 14.98
N ARG A 98 -5.31 17.29 15.25
CA ARG A 98 -4.13 16.85 14.48
C ARG A 98 -4.49 16.52 13.04
N ILE A 99 -5.50 15.70 12.81
CA ILE A 99 -5.93 15.30 11.46
C ILE A 99 -6.41 16.53 10.68
N ALA A 100 -7.21 17.40 11.29
CA ALA A 100 -7.72 18.62 10.65
C ALA A 100 -6.58 19.56 10.21
N SER A 101 -5.57 19.76 11.08
CA SER A 101 -4.39 20.57 10.75
C SER A 101 -3.63 20.01 9.55
N ASP A 102 -3.38 18.69 9.52
CA ASP A 102 -2.68 18.04 8.42
C ASP A 102 -3.52 18.15 7.12
N ILE A 103 -4.84 17.95 7.19
CA ILE A 103 -5.75 18.12 6.06
C ILE A 103 -5.75 19.55 5.51
N HIS A 104 -5.79 20.56 6.36
CA HIS A 104 -5.79 21.96 5.92
C HIS A 104 -4.51 22.28 5.14
N TYR A 105 -3.36 21.83 5.63
CA TYR A 105 -2.09 21.97 4.92
C TYR A 105 -2.08 21.21 3.59
N MET A 106 -2.50 19.94 3.58
CA MET A 106 -2.58 19.14 2.35
C MET A 106 -3.41 19.84 1.29
N ARG A 107 -4.60 20.34 1.66
CA ARG A 107 -5.50 21.04 0.72
C ARG A 107 -4.88 22.31 0.13
N GLU A 108 -4.15 23.08 0.93
CA GLU A 108 -3.44 24.26 0.44
C GLU A 108 -2.37 23.89 -0.58
N VAL A 109 -1.58 22.86 -0.29
CA VAL A 109 -0.51 22.41 -1.18
C VAL A 109 -1.09 21.82 -2.48
N LEU A 110 -2.10 20.94 -2.39
CA LEU A 110 -2.72 20.28 -3.55
C LEU A 110 -3.33 21.28 -4.54
N LYS A 111 -3.96 22.35 -4.06
CA LYS A 111 -4.54 23.41 -4.91
C LYS A 111 -3.49 24.16 -5.75
N ASN A 112 -2.24 24.15 -5.31
CA ASN A 112 -1.13 24.87 -5.94
C ASN A 112 -0.19 23.94 -6.71
N MET A 113 -0.46 22.63 -6.77
CA MET A 113 0.35 21.69 -7.54
C MET A 113 0.19 21.92 -9.04
N ASN A 114 1.29 21.76 -9.78
CA ASN A 114 1.27 21.85 -11.23
C ASN A 114 0.48 20.70 -11.83
N ASP A 115 -0.30 20.98 -12.86
CA ASP A 115 -1.07 19.96 -13.56
C ASP A 115 -0.20 19.17 -14.55
N GLU A 116 -0.53 17.90 -14.75
CA GLU A 116 0.23 16.95 -15.56
C GLU A 116 -0.71 16.14 -16.45
N VAL A 117 -0.22 15.70 -17.62
CA VAL A 117 -0.94 14.72 -18.45
C VAL A 117 -0.70 13.34 -17.86
N VAL A 118 -1.78 12.62 -17.58
CA VAL A 118 -1.72 11.27 -17.02
C VAL A 118 -1.65 10.25 -18.15
N THR A 119 -0.63 9.39 -18.10
CA THR A 119 -0.47 8.27 -19.04
C THR A 119 -0.61 6.90 -18.36
N ALA A 120 -0.93 6.87 -17.07
CA ALA A 120 -0.94 5.67 -16.24
C ALA A 120 -2.01 4.64 -16.62
N PHE A 121 -2.85 4.95 -17.62
CA PHE A 121 -3.96 4.13 -18.11
C PHE A 121 -3.95 3.94 -19.63
N SER A 122 -2.82 4.21 -20.31
CA SER A 122 -2.72 4.11 -21.77
C SER A 122 -2.89 2.67 -22.29
N MET A 123 -2.68 1.66 -21.44
CA MET A 123 -2.67 0.24 -21.79
C MET A 123 -1.65 -0.14 -22.86
N GLU A 124 -0.66 0.73 -23.13
CA GLU A 124 0.38 0.48 -24.12
C GLU A 124 1.37 -0.60 -23.67
N ARG A 125 1.51 -0.82 -22.35
CA ARG A 125 2.42 -1.80 -21.74
C ARG A 125 3.89 -1.61 -22.15
N VAL A 126 4.28 -0.37 -22.44
CA VAL A 126 5.64 0.01 -22.80
C VAL A 126 6.36 0.55 -21.57
N PHE A 127 7.50 -0.03 -21.22
CA PHE A 127 8.35 0.51 -20.16
C PHE A 127 9.26 1.62 -20.71
N PRO A 128 9.25 2.84 -20.13
CA PRO A 128 10.03 3.95 -20.64
C PRO A 128 11.53 3.64 -20.66
N GLY A 129 12.15 3.78 -21.84
CA GLY A 129 13.59 3.59 -22.02
C GLY A 129 14.06 2.13 -22.08
N ILE A 130 13.15 1.16 -22.02
CA ILE A 130 13.47 -0.27 -22.04
C ILE A 130 12.60 -0.98 -23.10
N SER A 131 13.24 -1.60 -24.08
CA SER A 131 12.56 -2.42 -25.09
C SER A 131 12.47 -3.86 -24.60
N LEU A 132 11.32 -4.24 -24.06
CA LEU A 132 11.03 -5.61 -23.64
C LEU A 132 10.49 -6.43 -24.82
N THR A 133 10.85 -7.72 -24.84
CA THR A 133 10.16 -8.71 -25.69
C THR A 133 8.71 -8.88 -25.24
N GLN A 134 7.86 -9.45 -26.11
CA GLN A 134 6.47 -9.73 -25.75
C GLN A 134 6.38 -10.64 -24.51
N GLU A 135 7.21 -11.68 -24.45
CA GLU A 135 7.30 -12.61 -23.33
C GLU A 135 7.67 -11.87 -22.02
N ALA A 136 8.73 -11.06 -22.03
CA ALA A 136 9.12 -10.27 -20.87
C ALA A 136 8.05 -9.24 -20.46
N THR A 137 7.38 -8.63 -21.44
CA THR A 137 6.28 -7.67 -21.20
C THR A 137 5.08 -8.36 -20.56
N ASP A 138 4.72 -9.57 -21.03
CA ASP A 138 3.63 -10.38 -20.46
C ASP A 138 3.94 -10.84 -19.04
N ALA A 139 5.15 -11.36 -18.81
CA ALA A 139 5.61 -11.77 -17.48
C ALA A 139 5.60 -10.59 -16.50
N LEU A 140 6.18 -9.45 -16.88
CA LEU A 140 6.20 -8.25 -16.04
C LEU A 140 4.80 -7.72 -15.77
N THR A 141 3.91 -7.71 -16.77
CA THR A 141 2.53 -7.24 -16.58
C THR A 141 1.78 -8.11 -15.58
N LEU A 142 1.88 -9.44 -15.68
CA LEU A 142 1.23 -10.36 -14.77
C LEU A 142 1.74 -10.17 -13.35
N PHE A 143 3.06 -10.17 -13.17
CA PHE A 143 3.71 -9.96 -11.88
C PHE A 143 3.25 -8.65 -11.22
N LEU A 144 3.25 -7.54 -11.95
CA LEU A 144 2.85 -6.24 -11.39
C LEU A 144 1.39 -6.25 -10.93
N PHE A 145 0.48 -6.95 -11.60
CA PHE A 145 -0.91 -7.05 -11.16
C PHE A 145 -1.06 -7.88 -9.88
N GLU A 146 -0.38 -9.02 -9.80
CA GLU A 146 -0.46 -9.94 -8.67
C GLU A 146 0.22 -9.33 -7.42
N GLU A 147 1.45 -8.87 -7.57
CA GLU A 147 2.26 -8.39 -6.45
C GLU A 147 1.79 -7.02 -5.94
N THR A 148 1.34 -6.10 -6.81
CA THR A 148 0.76 -4.83 -6.32
C THR A 148 -0.47 -5.08 -5.45
N TYR A 149 -1.28 -6.09 -5.78
CA TYR A 149 -2.44 -6.46 -4.97
C TYR A 149 -2.02 -7.14 -3.67
N LYS A 150 -1.10 -8.11 -3.74
CA LYS A 150 -0.56 -8.83 -2.58
C LYS A 150 0.03 -7.86 -1.56
N GLU A 151 0.87 -6.91 -1.99
CA GLU A 151 1.52 -5.97 -1.06
C GLU A 151 0.53 -5.06 -0.35
N TYR A 152 -0.48 -4.58 -1.08
CA TYR A 152 -1.57 -3.84 -0.45
C TYR A 152 -2.33 -4.71 0.57
N GLU A 153 -2.65 -5.96 0.21
CA GLU A 153 -3.33 -6.90 1.10
C GLU A 153 -2.51 -7.15 2.39
N LEU A 154 -1.22 -7.40 2.27
CA LEU A 154 -0.30 -7.59 3.39
C LEU A 154 -0.25 -6.36 4.31
N ILE A 155 -0.17 -5.14 3.75
CA ILE A 155 -0.24 -3.90 4.54
C ILE A 155 -1.52 -3.88 5.39
N MET A 156 -2.66 -4.22 4.81
CA MET A 156 -3.95 -4.20 5.53
C MET A 156 -4.03 -5.29 6.61
N ILE A 157 -3.52 -6.50 6.32
CA ILE A 157 -3.50 -7.62 7.26
C ILE A 157 -2.60 -7.30 8.45
N TYR A 158 -1.33 -6.92 8.21
CA TYR A 158 -0.39 -6.62 9.29
C TYR A 158 -0.82 -5.41 10.11
N ASN A 159 -1.43 -4.40 9.47
CA ASN A 159 -1.98 -3.26 10.19
C ASN A 159 -3.14 -3.67 11.11
N TYR A 160 -4.02 -4.56 10.65
CA TYR A 160 -5.09 -5.13 11.49
C TYR A 160 -4.52 -5.91 12.69
N LEU A 161 -3.56 -6.81 12.44
CA LEU A 161 -2.93 -7.63 13.48
C LEU A 161 -2.22 -6.78 14.53
N LYS A 162 -1.51 -5.74 14.08
CA LYS A 162 -0.86 -4.77 14.95
C LYS A 162 -1.87 -4.01 15.81
N ALA A 163 -2.98 -3.54 15.24
CA ALA A 163 -4.00 -2.80 15.98
C ALA A 163 -4.71 -3.67 17.05
N HIS A 164 -4.77 -4.99 16.84
CA HIS A 164 -5.38 -5.95 17.77
C HIS A 164 -4.40 -6.68 18.68
N SER A 165 -3.14 -6.24 18.70
CA SER A 165 -2.08 -6.85 19.51
C SER A 165 -1.56 -5.88 20.57
N ASN A 166 -1.50 -6.35 21.81
CA ASN A 166 -0.84 -5.65 22.92
C ASN A 166 0.63 -6.08 23.09
N ASP A 167 1.14 -6.94 22.20
CA ASP A 167 2.51 -7.43 22.26
C ASP A 167 3.44 -6.48 21.49
N ALA A 168 4.27 -5.74 22.24
CA ALA A 168 5.20 -4.78 21.66
C ALA A 168 6.24 -5.39 20.71
N TYR A 169 6.67 -6.64 20.95
CA TYR A 169 7.62 -7.33 20.09
C TYR A 169 6.96 -7.68 18.74
N MET A 170 5.72 -8.20 18.80
CA MET A 170 4.94 -8.49 17.60
C MET A 170 4.57 -7.23 16.82
N ASN A 171 4.17 -6.16 17.51
CA ASN A 171 3.82 -4.89 16.87
C ASN A 171 5.02 -4.29 16.12
N ARG A 172 6.24 -4.50 16.63
CA ARG A 172 7.48 -4.12 15.92
C ARG A 172 7.67 -4.95 14.65
N ILE A 173 7.49 -6.27 14.72
CA ILE A 173 7.64 -7.14 13.54
C ILE A 173 6.61 -6.75 12.48
N PHE A 174 5.34 -6.61 12.84
CA PHE A 174 4.29 -6.20 11.90
C PHE A 174 4.55 -4.82 11.30
N GLN A 175 5.07 -3.86 12.08
CA GLN A 175 5.43 -2.56 11.53
C GLN A 175 6.53 -2.68 10.47
N ILE A 176 7.57 -3.49 10.70
CA ILE A 176 8.65 -3.69 9.72
C ILE A 176 8.07 -4.32 8.44
N LEU A 177 7.21 -5.34 8.57
CA LEU A 177 6.57 -5.96 7.42
C LEU A 177 5.68 -4.96 6.64
N ILE A 178 4.93 -4.10 7.33
CA ILE A 178 4.17 -3.01 6.68
C ILE A 178 5.10 -2.07 5.91
N ASP A 179 6.22 -1.67 6.51
CA ASP A 179 7.16 -0.72 5.91
C ASP A 179 7.82 -1.30 4.65
N GLU A 180 8.22 -2.58 4.67
CA GLU A 180 8.76 -3.28 3.50
C GLU A 180 7.69 -3.45 2.40
N SER A 181 6.46 -3.87 2.75
CA SER A 181 5.35 -3.97 1.80
C SER A 181 5.00 -2.62 1.16
N PHE A 182 5.12 -1.51 1.89
CA PHE A 182 4.98 -0.18 1.30
C PHE A 182 6.05 0.13 0.26
N PHE A 183 7.30 -0.29 0.50
CA PHE A 183 8.37 -0.11 -0.47
C PHE A 183 8.11 -0.92 -1.75
N HIS A 184 7.69 -2.19 -1.62
CA HIS A 184 7.31 -3.03 -2.75
C HIS A 184 6.10 -2.46 -3.51
N LEU A 185 5.02 -2.14 -2.80
CA LEU A 185 3.82 -1.51 -3.38
C LEU A 185 4.17 -0.24 -4.14
N LYS A 186 5.03 0.62 -3.58
CA LYS A 186 5.45 1.86 -4.24
C LYS A 186 6.26 1.58 -5.51
N SER A 187 7.14 0.59 -5.47
CA SER A 187 7.97 0.19 -6.61
C SER A 187 7.12 -0.40 -7.75
N PHE A 188 6.24 -1.35 -7.43
CA PHE A 188 5.39 -2.01 -8.42
C PHE A 188 4.32 -1.08 -8.97
N GLY A 189 3.71 -0.25 -8.12
CA GLY A 189 2.76 0.79 -8.54
C GLY A 189 3.38 1.81 -9.51
N ASP A 190 4.62 2.24 -9.25
CA ASP A 190 5.36 3.14 -10.15
C ASP A 190 5.67 2.48 -11.51
N MET A 191 6.07 1.21 -11.52
CA MET A 191 6.26 0.44 -12.76
C MET A 191 4.95 0.27 -13.53
N GLY A 192 3.86 -0.06 -12.84
CA GLY A 192 2.52 -0.19 -13.44
C GLY A 192 2.04 1.13 -14.06
N ALA A 193 2.26 2.26 -13.37
CA ALA A 193 1.94 3.58 -13.90
C ALA A 193 2.79 3.96 -15.12
N LYS A 194 4.09 3.62 -15.12
CA LYS A 194 4.96 3.82 -16.28
C LYS A 194 4.51 3.03 -17.51
N MET A 195 4.04 1.80 -17.30
CA MET A 195 3.54 0.92 -18.36
C MET A 195 2.10 1.22 -18.79
N GLY A 196 1.41 2.16 -18.13
CA GLY A 196 0.04 2.53 -18.47
C GLY A 196 -1.02 1.52 -18.00
N ILE A 197 -0.71 0.71 -16.99
CA ILE A 197 -1.58 -0.36 -16.45
C ILE A 197 -1.92 -0.18 -14.98
N LEU A 198 -1.81 1.05 -14.45
CA LEU A 198 -2.10 1.33 -13.04
C LEU A 198 -3.55 0.96 -12.70
N ALA A 199 -3.73 0.31 -11.55
CA ALA A 199 -5.03 -0.05 -11.02
C ALA A 199 -5.08 0.14 -9.50
N VAL A 200 -6.26 0.45 -8.98
CA VAL A 200 -6.50 0.45 -7.53
C VAL A 200 -6.56 -1.01 -7.06
N PRO A 201 -5.86 -1.38 -5.98
CA PRO A 201 -6.02 -2.69 -5.36
C PRO A 201 -7.48 -2.98 -5.01
N ARG A 202 -7.88 -4.26 -5.07
CA ARG A 202 -9.24 -4.69 -4.74
C ARG A 202 -9.50 -4.56 -3.23
N VAL A 203 -10.77 -4.66 -2.83
CA VAL A 203 -11.12 -4.70 -1.40
C VAL A 203 -10.60 -6.00 -0.80
N VAL A 204 -9.93 -5.90 0.36
CA VAL A 204 -9.43 -7.08 1.08
C VAL A 204 -10.61 -7.78 1.76
N MET A 205 -10.75 -9.07 1.51
CA MET A 205 -11.81 -9.88 2.10
C MET A 205 -11.60 -10.01 3.62
N LYS A 206 -12.69 -9.95 4.38
CA LYS A 206 -12.67 -9.94 5.86
C LYS A 206 -11.88 -11.11 6.44
N GLU A 207 -12.05 -12.28 5.83
CA GLU A 207 -11.47 -13.55 6.25
C GLU A 207 -9.93 -13.56 6.14
N LEU A 208 -9.35 -12.68 5.32
CA LEU A 208 -7.91 -12.61 5.11
C LEU A 208 -7.20 -11.82 6.23
N TYR A 209 -7.80 -10.72 6.70
CA TYR A 209 -7.18 -9.87 7.73
C TYR A 209 -7.68 -10.14 9.15
N GLN A 210 -8.89 -10.67 9.32
CA GLN A 210 -9.37 -11.12 10.63
C GLN A 210 -8.87 -12.55 10.92
N VAL A 211 -7.55 -12.66 11.09
CA VAL A 211 -6.87 -13.95 11.27
C VAL A 211 -7.25 -14.59 12.60
N GLU A 212 -7.91 -15.75 12.55
CA GLU A 212 -8.27 -16.53 13.74
C GLU A 212 -7.08 -17.33 14.30
N ASP A 213 -6.21 -17.83 13.42
CA ASP A 213 -5.00 -18.58 13.76
C ASP A 213 -3.75 -17.91 13.18
N VAL A 214 -3.14 -17.05 13.99
CA VAL A 214 -1.94 -16.29 13.61
C VAL A 214 -0.74 -17.22 13.36
N VAL A 215 -0.67 -18.37 14.03
CA VAL A 215 0.41 -19.34 13.84
C VAL A 215 0.30 -19.98 12.47
N GLN A 216 -0.91 -20.37 12.05
CA GLN A 216 -1.12 -20.93 10.72
C GLN A 216 -0.89 -19.86 9.63
N PHE A 217 -1.40 -18.64 9.83
CA PHE A 217 -1.15 -17.52 8.93
C PHE A 217 0.34 -17.26 8.70
N LEU A 218 1.16 -17.26 9.75
CA LEU A 218 2.61 -17.07 9.60
C LEU A 218 3.29 -18.21 8.84
N LYS A 219 2.83 -19.46 9.02
CA LYS A 219 3.36 -20.61 8.27
C LYS A 219 3.03 -20.50 6.79
N ASP A 220 1.76 -20.22 6.48
CA ASP A 220 1.29 -20.06 5.11
C ASP A 220 2.00 -18.88 4.44
N GLY A 221 2.18 -17.76 5.16
CA GLY A 221 2.95 -16.61 4.67
C GLY A 221 4.42 -16.95 4.36
N ILE A 222 5.09 -17.74 5.20
CA ILE A 222 6.47 -18.20 4.91
C ILE A 222 6.52 -19.03 3.62
N ASP A 223 5.56 -19.94 3.42
CA ASP A 223 5.48 -20.76 2.21
C ASP A 223 5.18 -19.90 0.98
N GLU A 224 4.34 -18.87 1.13
CA GLU A 224 4.05 -17.89 0.08
C GLU A 224 5.27 -17.06 -0.31
N GLU A 225 6.07 -16.57 0.65
CA GLU A 225 7.31 -15.84 0.30
C GLU A 225 8.36 -16.74 -0.36
N LEU A 226 8.42 -18.03 0.00
CA LEU A 226 9.27 -18.98 -0.70
C LEU A 226 8.83 -19.15 -2.17
N ALA A 227 7.53 -19.15 -2.45
CA ALA A 227 7.02 -19.18 -3.82
C ALA A 227 7.28 -17.85 -4.56
N ALA A 228 7.07 -16.71 -3.90
CA ALA A 228 7.32 -15.38 -4.46
C ALA A 228 8.79 -15.21 -4.87
N LYS A 229 9.73 -15.78 -4.10
CA LYS A 229 11.14 -15.83 -4.48
C LYS A 229 11.38 -16.54 -5.81
N GLU A 230 10.76 -17.70 -6.01
CA GLU A 230 10.92 -18.44 -7.28
C GLU A 230 10.25 -17.71 -8.46
N GLU A 231 9.15 -16.98 -8.23
CA GLU A 231 8.55 -16.10 -9.25
C GLU A 231 9.47 -14.92 -9.58
N CYS A 232 10.01 -14.21 -8.57
CA CYS A 232 10.96 -13.11 -8.77
C CYS A 232 12.19 -13.56 -9.56
N LYS A 233 12.71 -14.76 -9.29
CA LYS A 233 13.84 -15.32 -10.04
C LYS A 233 13.48 -15.62 -11.49
N ARG A 234 12.32 -16.24 -11.74
CA ARG A 234 11.83 -16.50 -13.10
C ARG A 234 11.63 -15.20 -13.87
N LEU A 235 11.08 -14.17 -13.22
CA LEU A 235 10.92 -12.85 -13.82
C LEU A 235 12.26 -12.18 -14.11
N ALA A 236 13.21 -12.22 -13.17
CA ALA A 236 14.57 -11.71 -13.37
C ALA A 236 15.23 -12.35 -14.59
N GLU A 237 15.13 -13.68 -14.75
CA GLU A 237 15.64 -14.42 -15.91
C GLU A 237 14.93 -14.02 -17.22
N ALA A 238 13.61 -13.84 -17.18
CA ALA A 238 12.81 -13.45 -18.35
C ALA A 238 13.17 -12.04 -18.85
N VAL A 239 13.38 -11.08 -17.94
CA VAL A 239 13.73 -9.70 -18.31
C VAL A 239 15.23 -9.50 -18.55
N ALA A 240 16.11 -10.39 -18.06
CA ALA A 240 17.55 -10.19 -18.10
C ALA A 240 18.14 -9.98 -19.50
N LYS A 241 17.54 -10.61 -20.53
CA LYS A 241 17.97 -10.43 -21.92
C LYS A 241 17.68 -9.02 -22.45
N ASP A 242 16.64 -8.39 -21.93
CA ASP A 242 16.12 -7.12 -22.41
C ASP A 242 16.56 -5.94 -21.51
N SER A 243 16.72 -6.18 -20.20
CA SER A 243 17.17 -5.18 -19.23
C SER A 243 17.91 -5.78 -18.05
N SER A 244 19.21 -5.51 -17.99
CA SER A 244 20.03 -5.83 -16.80
C SER A 244 19.63 -5.04 -15.55
N GLU A 245 19.00 -3.87 -15.73
CA GLU A 245 18.52 -3.04 -14.62
C GLU A 245 17.31 -3.68 -13.94
N LEU A 246 16.32 -4.11 -14.73
CA LEU A 246 15.14 -4.79 -14.20
C LEU A 246 15.50 -6.14 -13.56
N ALA A 247 16.41 -6.90 -14.17
CA ALA A 247 16.88 -8.15 -13.58
C ALA A 247 17.51 -7.93 -12.20
N LYS A 248 18.40 -6.93 -12.07
CA LYS A 248 19.00 -6.57 -10.77
C LYS A 248 17.97 -6.11 -9.74
N PHE A 249 16.94 -5.40 -10.19
CA PHE A 249 15.85 -4.99 -9.31
C PHE A 249 15.09 -6.21 -8.77
N PHE A 250 14.73 -7.18 -9.62
CA PHE A 250 14.04 -8.40 -9.15
C PHE A 250 14.94 -9.32 -8.31
N ASP A 251 16.25 -9.36 -8.57
CA ASP A 251 17.21 -10.01 -7.68
C ASP A 251 17.27 -9.31 -6.30
N PHE A 252 17.20 -7.98 -6.28
CA PHE A 252 17.14 -7.20 -5.05
C PHE A 252 15.86 -7.49 -4.25
N ILE A 253 14.69 -7.47 -4.89
CA ILE A 253 13.41 -7.85 -4.27
C ILE A 253 13.46 -9.29 -3.72
N ASN A 254 13.98 -10.24 -4.52
CA ASN A 254 14.16 -11.63 -4.07
C ASN A 254 14.99 -11.73 -2.78
N HIS A 255 16.01 -10.88 -2.63
CA HIS A 255 16.81 -10.83 -1.42
C HIS A 255 16.04 -10.24 -0.23
N GLN A 256 15.18 -9.25 -0.43
CA GLN A 256 14.29 -8.70 0.61
C GLN A 256 13.32 -9.76 1.14
N GLU A 257 12.83 -10.67 0.29
CA GLU A 257 11.96 -11.76 0.77
C GLU A 257 12.62 -12.67 1.82
N ASN A 258 13.96 -12.78 1.83
CA ASN A 258 14.65 -13.50 2.90
C ASN A 258 14.44 -12.83 4.26
N TYR A 259 14.36 -11.50 4.27
CA TYR A 259 14.13 -10.72 5.48
C TYR A 259 12.69 -10.89 5.98
N HIS A 260 11.70 -10.88 5.07
CA HIS A 260 10.30 -11.20 5.41
C HIS A 260 10.19 -12.59 6.05
N ILE A 261 10.79 -13.60 5.43
CA ILE A 261 10.81 -14.98 5.96
C ILE A 261 11.46 -15.02 7.35
N ALA A 262 12.55 -14.28 7.56
CA ALA A 262 13.22 -14.23 8.86
C ALA A 262 12.31 -13.60 9.94
N LEU A 263 11.66 -12.48 9.62
CA LEU A 263 10.72 -11.81 10.52
C LEU A 263 9.51 -12.69 10.86
N MET A 264 8.94 -13.40 9.89
CA MET A 264 7.82 -14.31 10.12
C MET A 264 8.23 -15.54 10.96
N LYS A 265 9.45 -16.07 10.76
CA LYS A 265 9.99 -17.14 11.61
C LYS A 265 10.22 -16.68 13.05
N ASP A 266 10.73 -15.47 13.25
CA ASP A 266 10.91 -14.87 14.57
C ASP A 266 9.56 -14.66 15.27
N ALA A 267 8.55 -14.16 14.54
CA ALA A 267 7.18 -14.06 15.01
C ALA A 267 6.59 -15.43 15.39
N LEU A 268 6.76 -16.44 14.53
CA LEU A 268 6.25 -17.79 14.75
C LEU A 268 6.85 -18.39 16.02
N LYS A 269 8.17 -18.27 16.18
CA LYS A 269 8.90 -18.72 17.36
C LYS A 269 8.39 -18.06 18.64
N HIS A 270 8.10 -16.76 18.57
CA HIS A 270 7.53 -16.01 19.68
C HIS A 270 6.13 -16.51 20.06
N PHE A 271 5.26 -16.78 19.09
CA PHE A 271 3.93 -17.34 19.35
C PHE A 271 3.93 -18.79 19.86
N THR A 272 4.87 -19.62 19.41
CA THR A 272 4.96 -21.03 19.83
C THR A 272 5.73 -21.23 21.14
N GLY A 273 6.37 -20.18 21.67
CA GLY A 273 7.14 -20.24 22.92
C GLY A 273 8.45 -21.02 22.80
N GLU A 274 8.95 -21.23 21.57
CA GLU A 274 10.26 -21.84 21.35
C GLU A 274 11.36 -20.85 21.76
N ALA A 275 11.98 -21.06 22.92
CA ALA A 275 12.99 -20.14 23.44
C ALA A 275 14.21 -19.99 22.50
N ASN A 276 14.84 -18.80 22.53
CA ASN A 276 16.14 -18.55 21.91
C ASN A 276 17.22 -19.45 22.54
N GLY A 277 17.43 -20.63 21.96
CA GLY A 277 18.66 -21.41 22.13
C GLY A 277 19.84 -20.74 21.46
#